data_AF-A0A5C4WV09-F1
#
_entry.id   AF-A0A5C4WV09-F1
#
_cell.length_a   1.000
_cell.length_b   1.000
_cell.length_c   1.000
_cell.angle_alpha   90.00
_cell.angle_beta   90.00
_cell.angle_gamma   90.00
#
_symmetry.space_group_name_H-M   'P 1'
#
loop_
_entity.id
_entity.type
_entity.pdbx_description
1 polymer ?
#
loop_
_entity_poly.entity_id
_entity_poly.type
_entity_poly.pdbx_seq_one_letter_code
_entity_poly.pdbx_strand_id
1 'polypeptide(L)'
;MHSRKVIAALALAGGMVAPVALATTPAAAMAGSCRVTLYDIDAGNVADRDGRDELRFLVDGNLFPRINANYYGMNAGDDGDPGDFENPTSIILSTQNVAFQLREADGPIWGQGDLLGTVTATGGTCAGLATGGTTTVTRTLTGTEQTAYSYVVSLKLTGL
;
A
#
# COMPACT_ATOMS: atom_id res chain seq x y z
N MET A 1 14.61 -75.75 -18.40
CA MET A 1 14.35 -74.31 -18.17
C MET A 1 12.84 -74.11 -18.11
N HIS A 2 12.28 -73.85 -16.93
CA HIS A 2 10.87 -73.54 -16.72
C HIS A 2 10.81 -72.30 -15.85
N SER A 3 10.22 -71.23 -16.37
CA SER A 3 9.84 -70.08 -15.56
C SER A 3 8.56 -69.48 -16.15
N ARG A 4 7.53 -69.45 -15.30
CA ARG A 4 6.16 -69.00 -15.58
C ARG A 4 6.16 -67.47 -15.62
N LYS A 5 5.45 -66.87 -16.58
CA LYS A 5 5.08 -65.45 -16.52
C LYS A 5 3.57 -65.33 -16.39
N VAL A 6 3.16 -64.90 -15.20
CA VAL A 6 1.78 -64.61 -14.82
C VAL A 6 1.41 -63.25 -15.39
N ILE A 7 0.27 -63.18 -16.08
CA ILE A 7 -0.35 -61.94 -16.56
C ILE A 7 -1.04 -61.29 -15.37
N ALA A 8 -0.56 -60.12 -14.93
CA ALA A 8 -1.23 -59.27 -13.97
C ALA A 8 -2.06 -58.22 -14.73
N ALA A 9 -3.39 -58.37 -14.69
CA ALA A 9 -4.33 -57.35 -15.13
C ALA A 9 -4.37 -56.23 -14.09
N LEU A 10 -3.99 -55.01 -14.50
CA LEU A 10 -4.04 -53.82 -13.65
C LEU A 10 -5.44 -53.19 -13.79
N ALA A 11 -6.21 -53.23 -12.71
CA ALA A 11 -7.54 -52.63 -12.64
C ALA A 11 -7.45 -51.09 -12.62
N LEU A 12 -8.23 -50.43 -13.49
CA LEU A 12 -8.41 -48.98 -13.53
C LEU A 12 -9.10 -48.51 -12.23
N ALA A 13 -8.38 -47.75 -11.41
CA ALA A 13 -8.98 -46.94 -10.35
C ALA A 13 -9.44 -45.60 -10.96
N GLY A 14 -10.75 -45.45 -11.15
CA GLY A 14 -11.37 -44.17 -11.47
C GLY A 14 -11.27 -43.23 -10.28
N GLY A 15 -10.31 -42.31 -10.30
CA GLY A 15 -10.24 -41.21 -9.36
C GLY A 15 -11.39 -40.24 -9.65
N MET A 16 -12.33 -40.13 -8.71
CA MET A 16 -13.35 -39.09 -8.75
C MET A 16 -12.66 -37.72 -8.66
N VAL A 17 -12.76 -36.95 -9.74
CA VAL A 17 -12.44 -35.52 -9.73
C VAL A 17 -13.55 -34.85 -8.94
N ALA A 18 -13.33 -34.65 -7.64
CA ALA A 18 -14.19 -33.76 -6.87
C ALA A 18 -13.99 -32.34 -7.43
N PRO A 19 -15.05 -31.63 -7.83
CA PRO A 19 -14.92 -30.23 -8.19
C PRO A 19 -14.43 -29.49 -6.94
N VAL A 20 -13.23 -28.93 -7.02
CA VAL A 20 -12.78 -27.90 -6.10
C VAL A 20 -13.78 -26.77 -6.28
N ALA A 21 -14.71 -26.66 -5.35
CA ALA A 21 -15.54 -25.48 -5.22
C ALA A 21 -14.57 -24.31 -5.03
N LEU A 22 -14.40 -23.51 -6.07
CA LEU A 22 -13.86 -22.16 -5.98
C LEU A 22 -14.75 -21.45 -4.98
N ALA A 23 -14.29 -21.36 -3.73
CA ALA A 23 -14.91 -20.53 -2.72
C ALA A 23 -14.85 -19.10 -3.26
N THR A 24 -15.96 -18.66 -3.85
CA THR A 24 -16.20 -17.25 -4.13
C THR A 24 -16.24 -16.60 -2.76
N THR A 25 -15.17 -15.87 -2.42
CA THR A 25 -15.20 -14.98 -1.26
C THR A 25 -16.44 -14.10 -1.41
N PRO A 26 -17.34 -14.07 -0.42
CA PRO A 26 -18.64 -13.45 -0.61
C PRO A 26 -18.42 -11.95 -0.82
N ALA A 27 -18.94 -11.40 -1.91
CA ALA A 27 -18.98 -9.97 -2.19
C ALA A 27 -19.59 -9.16 -1.02
N ALA A 28 -20.36 -9.81 -0.14
CA ALA A 28 -20.87 -9.24 1.10
C ALA A 28 -19.78 -8.85 2.13
N ALA A 29 -18.56 -9.36 2.02
CA ALA A 29 -17.44 -9.01 2.90
C ALA A 29 -16.76 -7.67 2.53
N MET A 30 -17.06 -7.09 1.36
CA MET A 30 -16.50 -5.80 0.91
C MET A 30 -17.38 -4.60 1.26
N ALA A 31 -18.62 -4.84 1.70
CA ALA A 31 -19.55 -3.78 2.08
C ALA A 31 -18.96 -2.96 3.25
N GLY A 32 -18.73 -1.66 3.01
CA GLY A 32 -18.10 -0.76 3.97
C GLY A 32 -16.57 -0.86 4.03
N SER A 33 -15.92 -1.40 3.00
CA SER A 33 -14.46 -1.34 2.84
C SER A 33 -14.07 -0.33 1.76
N CYS A 34 -12.83 0.18 1.83
CA CYS A 34 -12.23 0.95 0.75
C CYS A 34 -10.86 0.46 0.38
N ARG A 35 -10.47 0.73 -0.86
CA ARG A 35 -9.07 0.92 -1.23
C ARG A 35 -8.65 2.34 -0.89
N VAL A 36 -7.52 2.48 -0.20
CA VAL A 36 -6.86 3.75 0.08
C VAL A 36 -5.60 3.81 -0.74
N THR A 37 -5.41 4.87 -1.51
CA THR A 37 -4.17 5.12 -2.26
C THR A 37 -3.60 6.47 -1.84
N LEU A 38 -2.27 6.60 -1.91
CA LEU A 38 -1.68 7.93 -2.07
C LEU A 38 -2.33 8.56 -3.30
N TYR A 39 -2.78 9.79 -3.17
CA TYR A 39 -3.37 10.55 -4.27
C TYR A 39 -2.41 11.60 -4.78
N ASP A 40 -1.72 12.27 -3.86
CA ASP A 40 -0.92 13.44 -4.16
C ASP A 40 -0.02 13.81 -2.97
N ILE A 41 1.14 14.42 -3.23
CA ILE A 41 1.99 15.06 -2.22
C ILE A 41 2.67 16.31 -2.79
N ASP A 42 2.38 17.47 -2.19
CA ASP A 42 3.08 18.71 -2.48
C ASP A 42 4.14 19.00 -1.41
N ALA A 43 5.36 19.33 -1.83
CA ALA A 43 6.40 19.85 -0.95
C ALA A 43 6.29 21.38 -0.87
N GLY A 44 5.76 21.91 0.23
CA GLY A 44 5.82 23.35 0.50
C GLY A 44 7.21 23.80 0.94
N ASN A 45 7.85 23.00 1.81
CA ASN A 45 9.25 23.14 2.19
C ASN A 45 9.81 21.77 2.61
N VAL A 46 11.12 21.59 2.47
CA VAL A 46 11.80 20.32 2.72
C VAL A 46 12.71 20.43 3.95
N ALA A 47 12.93 19.30 4.62
CA ALA A 47 13.64 19.17 5.88
C ALA A 47 15.16 19.03 5.69
N ASP A 48 15.72 18.97 4.50
CA ASP A 48 17.18 18.81 4.37
C ASP A 48 17.94 20.09 4.00
N ARG A 49 19.19 20.17 4.48
CA ARG A 49 20.13 21.28 4.31
C ARG A 49 20.63 21.41 2.86
N ASP A 50 20.66 20.31 2.12
CA ASP A 50 20.99 20.33 0.70
C ASP A 50 19.80 20.75 -0.19
N GLY A 51 18.63 20.95 0.42
CA GLY A 51 17.42 21.40 -0.23
C GLY A 51 16.61 20.29 -0.88
N ARG A 52 16.88 19.01 -0.55
CA ARG A 52 16.17 17.87 -1.13
C ARG A 52 15.93 16.76 -0.09
N ASP A 53 14.68 16.41 0.14
CA ASP A 53 14.36 15.28 1.02
C ASP A 53 14.23 13.98 0.22
N GLU A 54 14.78 12.90 0.78
CA GLU A 54 14.62 11.54 0.28
C GLU A 54 13.38 10.85 0.87
N LEU A 55 12.24 11.06 0.22
CA LEU A 55 10.96 10.68 0.78
C LEU A 55 10.56 9.23 0.52
N ARG A 56 9.90 8.66 1.52
CA ARG A 56 9.31 7.32 1.52
C ARG A 56 7.97 7.31 2.23
N PHE A 57 7.12 6.34 1.89
CA PHE A 57 5.89 6.06 2.62
C PHE A 57 5.93 4.68 3.27
N LEU A 58 5.72 4.62 4.59
CA LEU A 58 5.41 3.36 5.28
C LEU A 58 3.89 3.20 5.38
N VAL A 59 3.36 2.16 4.74
CA VAL A 59 1.93 1.83 4.67
C VAL A 59 1.73 0.35 4.99
N ASP A 60 0.96 0.04 6.03
CA ASP A 60 0.72 -1.33 6.52
C ASP A 60 2.01 -2.17 6.62
N GLY A 61 3.05 -1.59 7.21
CA GLY A 61 4.34 -2.26 7.42
C GLY A 61 5.21 -2.38 6.16
N ASN A 62 4.77 -1.82 5.03
CA ASN A 62 5.55 -1.82 3.81
C ASN A 62 6.06 -0.42 3.47
N LEU A 63 7.35 -0.30 3.16
CA LEU A 63 7.93 0.95 2.67
C LEU A 63 7.72 1.08 1.17
N PHE A 64 7.56 2.30 0.69
CA PHE A 64 7.46 2.66 -0.71
C PHE A 64 8.36 3.89 -0.98
N PRO A 65 9.01 3.98 -2.15
CA PRO A 65 9.10 2.96 -3.21
C PRO A 65 9.84 1.67 -2.75
N ARG A 66 9.58 0.55 -3.44
CA ARG A 66 10.06 -0.82 -3.12
C ARG A 66 10.98 -1.41 -4.18
N ILE A 67 10.74 -1.10 -5.46
CA ILE A 67 11.27 -1.88 -6.59
C ILE A 67 12.41 -1.11 -7.28
N ASN A 68 12.16 0.12 -7.68
CA ASN A 68 13.01 0.84 -8.64
C ASN A 68 13.80 1.99 -8.03
N ALA A 69 13.46 2.40 -6.80
CA ALA A 69 14.19 3.41 -6.04
C ALA A 69 14.07 3.12 -4.55
N ASN A 70 15.07 3.52 -3.76
CA ASN A 70 15.01 3.45 -2.30
C ASN A 70 14.15 4.58 -1.71
N TYR A 71 13.96 5.67 -2.46
CA TYR A 71 13.25 6.90 -2.07
C TYR A 71 12.81 7.66 -3.33
N TYR A 72 11.91 8.63 -3.16
CA TYR A 72 11.63 9.67 -4.15
C TYR A 72 12.15 11.01 -3.62
N GLY A 73 13.04 11.65 -4.37
CA GLY A 73 13.67 12.88 -3.91
C GLY A 73 12.86 14.11 -4.31
N MET A 74 12.45 14.94 -3.36
CA MET A 74 11.67 16.16 -3.60
C MET A 74 12.40 17.40 -3.07
N ASN A 75 12.29 18.51 -3.80
CA ASN A 75 12.72 19.84 -3.37
C ASN A 75 11.51 20.69 -2.95
N ALA A 76 11.76 21.86 -2.36
CA ALA A 76 10.69 22.80 -2.04
C ALA A 76 9.98 23.31 -3.32
N GLY A 77 8.66 23.18 -3.35
CA GLY A 77 7.80 23.50 -4.47
C GLY A 77 7.53 22.33 -5.43
N ASP A 78 8.16 21.17 -5.21
CA ASP A 78 7.90 19.99 -6.04
C ASP A 78 6.53 19.37 -5.75
N ASP A 79 5.97 18.76 -6.78
CA ASP A 79 4.74 17.97 -6.78
C ASP A 79 5.11 16.49 -7.02
N GLY A 80 4.56 15.60 -6.20
CA GLY A 80 4.84 14.18 -6.23
C GLY A 80 3.58 13.36 -6.50
N ASP A 81 3.58 12.65 -7.62
CA ASP A 81 2.47 11.81 -8.02
C ASP A 81 2.53 10.44 -7.30
N PRO A 82 1.41 9.72 -7.15
CA PRO A 82 1.41 8.37 -6.60
C PRO A 82 2.35 7.41 -7.33
N GLY A 83 2.54 7.60 -8.65
CA GLY A 83 3.42 6.79 -9.47
C GLY A 83 4.89 6.88 -9.07
N ASP A 84 5.33 8.05 -8.60
CA ASP A 84 6.71 8.30 -8.15
C ASP A 84 7.06 7.48 -6.89
N PHE A 85 6.03 7.14 -6.11
CA PHE A 85 6.12 6.29 -4.93
C PHE A 85 5.65 4.85 -5.18
N GLU A 86 5.54 4.41 -6.45
CA GLU A 86 5.06 3.07 -6.82
C GLU A 86 3.62 2.76 -6.37
N ASN A 87 2.77 3.78 -6.35
CA ASN A 87 1.36 3.74 -5.99
C ASN A 87 1.09 3.11 -4.61
N PRO A 88 1.53 3.74 -3.51
CA PRO A 88 1.27 3.25 -2.15
C PRO A 88 -0.23 3.04 -1.93
N THR A 89 -0.59 1.84 -1.49
CA THR A 89 -2.00 1.43 -1.38
C THR A 89 -2.23 0.48 -0.22
N SER A 90 -3.44 0.52 0.33
CA SER A 90 -3.95 -0.38 1.36
C SER A 90 -5.45 -0.62 1.17
N ILE A 91 -5.99 -1.65 1.81
CA ILE A 91 -7.42 -1.92 1.90
C ILE A 91 -7.80 -1.82 3.38
N ILE A 92 -8.81 -1.00 3.69
CA ILE A 92 -9.33 -0.87 5.04
C ILE A 92 -10.80 -1.27 5.11
N LEU A 93 -11.15 -1.91 6.23
CA LEU A 93 -12.53 -2.17 6.61
C LEU A 93 -13.10 -0.96 7.36
N SER A 94 -14.43 -0.86 7.45
CA SER A 94 -15.12 0.25 8.12
C SER A 94 -14.73 0.43 9.60
N THR A 95 -14.19 -0.60 10.22
CA THR A 95 -13.80 -0.64 11.64
C THR A 95 -12.31 -0.39 11.88
N GLN A 96 -11.53 -0.15 10.82
CA GLN A 96 -10.07 -0.07 10.88
C GLN A 96 -9.55 1.23 10.29
N ASN A 97 -8.40 1.68 10.76
CA ASN A 97 -7.69 2.82 10.20
C ASN A 97 -6.37 2.34 9.61
N VAL A 98 -5.93 3.00 8.54
CA VAL A 98 -4.56 2.82 8.01
C VAL A 98 -3.81 4.14 8.07
N ALA A 99 -2.55 4.05 8.47
CA ALA A 99 -1.63 5.17 8.49
C ALA A 99 -0.72 5.12 7.26
N PHE A 100 -0.62 6.26 6.57
CA PHE A 100 0.41 6.55 5.59
C PHE A 100 1.42 7.45 6.28
N GLN A 101 2.56 6.87 6.65
CA GLN A 101 3.63 7.59 7.32
C GLN A 101 4.61 8.13 6.29
N LEU A 102 4.70 9.45 6.16
CA LEU A 102 5.73 10.10 5.36
C LEU A 102 7.04 10.04 6.15
N ARG A 103 8.08 9.57 5.49
CA ARG A 103 9.40 9.38 6.08
C ARG A 103 10.48 9.98 5.21
N GLU A 104 11.51 10.50 5.86
CA GLU A 104 12.74 10.98 5.25
C GLU A 104 13.84 9.95 5.44
N ALA A 105 14.45 9.49 4.36
CA ALA A 105 15.45 8.44 4.40
C ALA A 105 16.83 9.00 4.08
N ASP A 106 17.63 9.26 5.10
CA ASP A 106 18.99 9.77 4.88
C ASP A 106 19.99 8.66 4.52
N GLY A 107 20.80 8.92 3.50
CA GLY A 107 21.89 8.05 3.08
C GLY A 107 23.07 8.01 4.07
N PRO A 108 23.99 7.03 3.96
CA PRO A 108 24.06 5.97 2.96
C PRO A 108 23.36 4.66 3.39
N ILE A 109 22.85 4.58 4.62
CA ILE A 109 22.12 3.40 5.11
C ILE A 109 20.63 3.67 4.97
N TRP A 110 20.07 3.21 3.85
CA TRP A 110 18.66 3.35 3.52
C TRP A 110 17.79 2.45 4.41
N GLY A 111 17.58 2.88 5.66
CA GLY A 111 16.67 2.28 6.64
C GLY A 111 15.22 2.66 6.37
N GLN A 112 14.37 2.63 7.40
CA GLN A 112 12.98 3.08 7.24
C GLN A 112 12.86 4.60 7.07
N GLY A 113 13.89 5.35 7.48
CA GLY A 113 13.85 6.80 7.54
C GLY A 113 13.17 7.33 8.80
N ASP A 114 13.40 8.61 9.08
CA ASP A 114 12.80 9.35 10.18
C ASP A 114 11.36 9.76 9.83
N LEU A 115 10.50 9.83 10.85
CA LEU A 115 9.09 10.12 10.66
C LEU A 115 8.86 11.62 10.55
N LEU A 116 8.46 12.09 9.36
CA LEU A 116 8.05 13.48 9.12
C LEU A 116 6.58 13.72 9.47
N GLY A 117 5.74 12.68 9.39
CA GLY A 117 4.34 12.81 9.76
C GLY A 117 3.48 11.66 9.32
N THR A 118 2.19 11.75 9.61
CA THR A 118 1.24 10.67 9.31
C THR A 118 -0.08 11.23 8.82
N VAL A 119 -0.57 10.68 7.72
CA VAL A 119 -1.96 10.84 7.28
C VAL A 119 -2.71 9.55 7.54
N THR A 120 -3.84 9.65 8.25
CA THR A 120 -4.66 8.50 8.61
C THR A 120 -5.93 8.46 7.78
N ALA A 121 -6.13 7.39 7.02
CA ALA A 121 -7.42 7.07 6.42
C ALA A 121 -8.26 6.31 7.45
N THR A 122 -9.47 6.81 7.71
CA THR A 122 -10.37 6.28 8.75
C THR A 122 -11.41 5.37 8.11
N GLY A 123 -11.56 4.16 8.63
CA GLY A 123 -12.52 3.17 8.10
C GLY A 123 -13.96 3.65 8.16
N GLY A 124 -14.33 4.45 9.17
CA GLY A 124 -15.67 5.04 9.26
C GLY A 124 -16.08 5.81 8.00
N THR A 125 -15.12 6.40 7.28
CA THR A 125 -15.35 7.07 5.99
C THR A 125 -15.78 6.09 4.89
N CYS A 126 -15.34 4.84 4.96
CA CYS A 126 -15.68 3.79 3.99
C CYS A 126 -17.10 3.29 4.08
N ALA A 127 -17.71 3.32 5.27
CA ALA A 127 -19.09 2.90 5.45
C ALA A 127 -20.07 3.77 4.64
N GLY A 128 -19.72 5.02 4.35
CA GLY A 128 -20.54 5.98 3.61
C GLY A 128 -20.31 5.99 2.09
N LEU A 129 -19.33 5.24 1.58
CA LEU A 129 -18.99 5.25 0.15
C LEU A 129 -19.69 4.12 -0.59
N ALA A 130 -20.38 4.47 -1.68
CA ALA A 130 -20.83 3.48 -2.65
C ALA A 130 -19.61 2.82 -3.32
N THR A 131 -19.78 1.61 -3.84
CA THR A 131 -18.74 0.94 -4.65
C THR A 131 -18.34 1.83 -5.83
N GLY A 132 -17.03 2.09 -5.97
CA GLY A 132 -16.45 3.01 -6.94
C GLY A 132 -16.57 4.50 -6.59
N GLY A 133 -17.37 4.85 -5.57
CA GLY A 133 -17.45 6.20 -5.01
C GLY A 133 -16.14 6.58 -4.33
N THR A 134 -15.76 7.86 -4.45
CA THR A 134 -14.46 8.33 -3.97
C THR A 134 -14.58 9.52 -3.04
N THR A 135 -13.67 9.62 -2.08
CA THR A 135 -13.42 10.84 -1.30
C THR A 135 -11.93 10.99 -1.04
N THR A 136 -11.49 12.21 -0.75
CA THR A 136 -10.09 12.52 -0.44
C THR A 136 -9.96 12.96 1.01
N VAL A 137 -8.86 12.58 1.64
CA VAL A 137 -8.42 13.08 2.95
C VAL A 137 -7.08 13.76 2.75
N THR A 138 -7.01 15.06 3.01
CA THR A 138 -5.80 15.85 2.86
C THR A 138 -5.32 16.33 4.22
N ARG A 139 -4.01 16.30 4.43
CA ARG A 139 -3.36 16.80 5.65
C ARG A 139 -2.06 17.51 5.32
N THR A 140 -1.86 18.64 5.99
CA THR A 140 -0.56 19.31 6.03
C THR A 140 0.27 18.72 7.17
N LEU A 141 1.47 18.23 6.86
CA LEU A 141 2.47 17.74 7.79
C LEU A 141 3.55 18.81 7.92
N THR A 142 3.84 19.27 9.13
CA THR A 142 4.80 20.35 9.38
C THR A 142 5.70 20.01 10.55
N GLY A 143 6.98 20.36 10.45
CA GLY A 143 7.95 20.28 11.54
C GLY A 143 8.78 21.54 11.64
N THR A 144 9.37 21.77 12.82
CA THR A 144 10.10 23.01 13.15
C THR A 144 11.51 22.79 13.69
N GLU A 145 11.96 21.54 13.84
CA GLU A 145 13.25 21.21 14.48
C GLU A 145 14.29 20.82 13.42
N GLN A 146 15.51 21.37 13.57
CA GLN A 146 16.69 21.32 12.67
C GLN A 146 16.52 21.85 11.23
N THR A 147 15.31 21.84 10.68
CA THR A 147 14.92 22.40 9.37
C THR A 147 13.39 22.46 9.33
N ALA A 148 12.82 23.60 8.95
CA ALA A 148 11.37 23.70 8.84
C ALA A 148 10.90 22.96 7.60
N TYR A 149 9.96 22.03 7.71
CA TYR A 149 9.36 21.37 6.54
C TYR A 149 7.84 21.52 6.52
N SER A 150 7.27 21.39 5.33
CA SER A 150 5.82 21.40 5.12
C SER A 150 5.47 20.54 3.91
N TYR A 151 4.65 19.52 4.13
CA TYR A 151 4.12 18.65 3.08
C TYR A 151 2.60 18.65 3.11
N VAL A 152 1.95 18.80 1.96
CA VAL A 152 0.50 18.57 1.83
C VAL A 152 0.32 17.19 1.22
N VAL A 153 -0.19 16.24 2.01
CA VAL A 153 -0.37 14.86 1.56
C VAL A 153 -1.86 14.56 1.46
N SER A 154 -2.28 14.02 0.32
CA SER A 154 -3.65 13.62 0.06
C SER A 154 -3.77 12.11 -0.15
N LEU A 155 -4.76 11.51 0.50
CA LEU A 155 -5.13 10.11 0.31
C LEU A 155 -6.50 10.02 -0.36
N LYS A 156 -6.63 9.16 -1.37
CA LYS A 156 -7.90 8.87 -2.01
C LYS A 156 -8.47 7.56 -1.48
N LEU A 157 -9.69 7.61 -0.97
CA LEU A 157 -10.46 6.45 -0.55
C LEU A 157 -11.47 6.13 -1.65
N THR A 158 -11.53 4.87 -2.09
CA THR A 158 -12.47 4.37 -3.09
C THR A 158 -13.24 3.19 -2.50
N GLY A 159 -14.58 3.30 -2.42
CA GLY A 159 -15.44 2.22 -1.94
C GLY A 159 -15.33 0.97 -2.82
N LEU A 160 -15.34 -0.22 -2.20
CA LEU A 160 -15.19 -1.51 -2.88
C LEU A 160 -16.49 -2.31 -2.96
#